data_AF-W3XI46-F1
#
_entry.id   AF-W3XI46-F1
#
_cell.length_a   1.000
_cell.length_b   1.000
_cell.length_c   1.000
_cell.angle_alpha   90.00
_cell.angle_beta   90.00
_cell.angle_gamma   90.00
#
_symmetry.space_group_name_H-M   'P 1'
#
loop_
_entity.id
_entity.type
_entity.pdbx_description
1 polymer ?
#
loop_
_entity_poly.entity_id
_entity_poly.type
_entity_poly.pdbx_seq_one_letter_code
_entity_poly.pdbx_strand_id
1 'polypeptide(L)'
;MPSTPSRSGSGDSAKSAGGSTRDRELSVNFYSPENGHWAAYVRTKGADDGTMYHVRSDAQKDQDQFYYDEKRQVFHSPSLYGSSVVGKLSSGEAAMAGASIRSYASDERNIPRVSRGTNCQNFVGGALGRLEQDGLLKTGQSQYFSQQVGRRGEDIGKDLQRTGRHFALAQKIKPQGPPAARFAEQETRRAPKKLNMSAYSHLSQ
;
A
#
# COMPACT_ATOMS: atom_id res chain seq x y z
N MET A 1 -44.27 -25.05 -57.07
CA MET A 1 -42.85 -25.38 -56.83
C MET A 1 -42.38 -24.63 -55.59
N PRO A 2 -41.62 -25.28 -54.69
CA PRO A 2 -41.54 -25.00 -53.25
C PRO A 2 -40.64 -23.78 -52.95
N SER A 3 -40.78 -23.08 -51.81
CA SER A 3 -39.96 -23.38 -50.62
C SER A 3 -40.44 -22.58 -49.38
N THR A 4 -40.70 -23.27 -48.27
CA THR A 4 -40.41 -22.77 -46.90
C THR A 4 -39.05 -23.33 -46.49
N PRO A 5 -38.24 -22.57 -45.71
CA PRO A 5 -38.23 -22.74 -44.25
C PRO A 5 -38.23 -21.38 -43.49
N SER A 6 -38.91 -21.25 -42.35
CA SER A 6 -38.35 -21.38 -40.97
C SER A 6 -37.17 -20.42 -40.73
N ARG A 7 -37.08 -19.62 -39.65
CA ARG A 7 -37.38 -19.91 -38.25
C ARG A 7 -37.10 -18.63 -37.43
N SER A 8 -37.91 -18.41 -36.40
CA SER A 8 -37.58 -17.89 -35.07
C SER A 8 -36.29 -17.06 -34.86
N GLY A 9 -36.49 -15.85 -34.34
CA GLY A 9 -35.44 -15.09 -33.66
C GLY A 9 -36.06 -13.98 -32.83
N SER A 10 -36.89 -14.32 -31.84
CA SER A 10 -37.23 -13.40 -30.76
C SER A 10 -35.94 -13.12 -30.00
N GLY A 11 -35.26 -12.05 -30.39
CA GLY A 11 -34.09 -11.56 -29.69
C GLY A 11 -34.52 -11.11 -28.31
N ASP A 12 -34.31 -12.00 -27.33
CA ASP A 12 -34.22 -11.63 -25.93
C ASP A 12 -33.24 -10.46 -25.84
N SER A 13 -33.83 -9.27 -25.63
CA SER A 13 -33.08 -8.06 -25.35
C SER A 13 -32.34 -8.31 -24.05
N ALA A 14 -31.07 -8.67 -24.19
CA ALA A 14 -30.14 -8.82 -23.10
C ALA A 14 -30.21 -7.53 -22.27
N LYS A 15 -30.87 -7.63 -21.13
CA LYS A 15 -30.84 -6.61 -20.08
C LYS A 15 -29.36 -6.35 -19.79
N SER A 16 -28.84 -5.23 -20.28
CA SER A 16 -27.58 -4.68 -19.84
C SER A 16 -27.76 -4.30 -18.37
N ALA A 17 -27.54 -5.25 -17.48
CA ALA A 17 -27.41 -5.02 -16.05
C ALA A 17 -26.07 -4.31 -15.81
N GLY A 18 -25.97 -3.07 -16.27
CA GLY A 18 -24.89 -2.13 -15.97
C GLY A 18 -24.98 -1.61 -14.53
N GLY A 19 -25.31 -2.48 -13.57
CA GLY A 19 -25.08 -2.19 -12.17
C GLY A 19 -23.58 -2.26 -11.98
N SER A 20 -22.92 -1.11 -11.84
CA SER A 20 -21.48 -1.07 -11.63
C SER A 20 -21.15 -1.80 -10.33
N THR A 21 -20.74 -3.06 -10.44
CA THR A 21 -20.41 -3.89 -9.29
C THR A 21 -19.27 -3.20 -8.55
N ARG A 22 -19.49 -2.87 -7.27
CA ARG A 22 -18.45 -2.33 -6.38
C ARG A 22 -17.54 -3.45 -5.91
N ASP A 23 -16.82 -4.02 -6.88
CA ASP A 23 -15.93 -5.17 -6.75
C ASP A 23 -14.49 -4.75 -6.42
N ARG A 24 -14.19 -3.44 -6.37
CA ARG A 24 -12.89 -2.91 -5.97
C ARG A 24 -12.90 -2.47 -4.51
N GLU A 25 -11.78 -2.66 -3.84
CA GLU A 25 -11.57 -2.23 -2.47
C GLU A 25 -10.44 -1.21 -2.45
N LEU A 26 -10.67 -0.11 -1.74
CA LEU A 26 -9.63 0.79 -1.28
C LEU A 26 -9.35 0.49 0.19
N SER A 27 -8.09 0.21 0.51
CA SER A 27 -7.64 -0.09 1.86
C SER A 27 -6.44 0.76 2.28
N VAL A 28 -6.30 0.92 3.60
CA VAL A 28 -5.04 1.30 4.23
C VAL A 28 -4.33 0.03 4.66
N ASN A 29 -3.14 -0.18 4.13
CA ASN A 29 -2.31 -1.35 4.41
C ASN A 29 -1.22 -0.98 5.40
N PHE A 30 -1.00 -1.84 6.40
CA PHE A 30 0.01 -1.69 7.44
C PHE A 30 1.10 -2.73 7.23
N TYR A 31 2.36 -2.32 7.14
CA TYR A 31 3.48 -3.22 6.81
C TYR A 31 4.36 -3.61 8.00
N SER A 32 3.97 -3.27 9.22
CA SER A 32 4.60 -3.77 10.43
C SER A 32 3.63 -3.60 11.61
N PRO A 33 3.62 -4.55 12.57
CA PRO A 33 2.91 -4.37 13.83
C PRO A 33 3.53 -3.25 14.67
N GLU A 34 4.85 -3.07 14.58
CA GLU A 34 5.64 -2.18 15.43
C GLU A 34 5.87 -0.81 14.79
N ASN A 35 6.10 -0.79 13.48
CA ASN A 35 6.40 0.42 12.74
C ASN A 35 5.17 0.86 11.94
N GLY A 36 4.81 2.14 12.04
CA GLY A 36 3.67 2.71 11.32
C GLY A 36 3.96 2.98 9.85
N HIS A 37 4.40 1.98 9.08
CA HIS A 37 4.55 2.13 7.64
C HIS A 37 3.21 1.81 6.96
N TRP A 38 2.60 2.81 6.31
CA TRP A 38 1.27 2.68 5.71
C TRP A 38 1.29 3.00 4.22
N ALA A 39 0.39 2.38 3.47
CA ALA A 39 0.08 2.79 2.10
C ALA A 39 -1.43 2.73 1.85
N ALA A 40 -1.91 3.56 0.93
CA ALA A 40 -3.23 3.37 0.33
C ALA A 40 -3.11 2.30 -0.77
N TYR A 41 -4.14 1.47 -0.92
CA TYR A 41 -4.09 0.33 -1.81
C TYR A 41 -5.43 0.08 -2.49
N VAL A 42 -5.43 -0.02 -3.81
CA VAL A 42 -6.64 -0.31 -4.60
C VAL A 42 -6.49 -1.64 -5.29
N ARG A 43 -7.49 -2.52 -5.15
CA ARG A 43 -7.50 -3.85 -5.81
C ARG A 43 -8.89 -4.32 -6.17
N THR A 44 -8.96 -5.29 -7.07
CA THR A 44 -10.17 -6.14 -7.19
C THR A 44 -10.28 -7.02 -5.97
N LYS A 45 -11.50 -7.19 -5.46
CA LYS A 45 -11.80 -8.16 -4.42
C LYS A 45 -11.40 -9.55 -4.90
N GLY A 46 -10.58 -10.23 -4.11
CA GLY A 46 -10.06 -11.57 -4.43
C GLY A 46 -8.87 -11.59 -5.38
N ALA A 47 -8.42 -10.45 -5.91
CA ALA A 47 -7.16 -10.40 -6.64
C ALA A 47 -5.96 -10.45 -5.68
N ASP A 48 -4.92 -11.12 -6.14
CA ASP A 48 -3.63 -11.26 -5.44
C ASP A 48 -2.74 -10.03 -5.57
N ASP A 49 -3.08 -9.10 -6.47
CA ASP A 49 -2.35 -7.85 -6.68
C ASP A 49 -3.28 -6.64 -6.83
N GLY A 50 -2.67 -5.47 -6.81
CA GLY A 50 -3.34 -4.19 -6.91
C GLY A 50 -2.34 -3.06 -7.03
N THR A 51 -2.83 -1.83 -7.00
CA THR A 51 -2.00 -0.62 -7.04
C THR A 51 -1.81 -0.09 -5.63
N MET A 52 -0.54 0.02 -5.22
CA MET A 52 -0.14 0.68 -3.99
C MET A 52 0.23 2.14 -4.28
N TYR A 53 -0.25 3.03 -3.42
CA TYR A 53 0.03 4.45 -3.42
C TYR A 53 0.72 4.84 -2.12
N HIS A 54 1.97 5.30 -2.21
CA HIS A 54 2.83 5.45 -1.06
C HIS A 54 3.86 6.57 -1.26
N VAL A 55 4.54 6.98 -0.18
CA VAL A 55 5.70 7.88 -0.23
C VAL A 55 6.88 7.25 0.51
N ARG A 56 8.05 7.22 -0.11
CA ARG A 56 9.26 6.60 0.41
C ARG A 56 10.31 7.65 0.71
N SER A 57 11.07 7.49 1.78
CA SER A 57 12.30 8.24 1.99
C SER A 57 13.45 7.54 1.27
N ASP A 58 14.28 8.29 0.55
CA ASP A 58 15.58 7.80 0.08
C ASP A 58 16.67 8.33 1.00
N ALA A 59 16.89 7.63 2.12
CA ALA A 59 17.87 8.05 3.12
C ALA A 59 19.32 8.09 2.59
N GLN A 60 19.60 7.47 1.44
CA GLN A 60 20.92 7.54 0.80
C GLN A 60 21.08 8.78 -0.07
N LYS A 61 20.00 9.29 -0.65
CA LYS A 61 20.02 10.45 -1.54
C LYS A 61 19.71 11.76 -0.82
N ASP A 62 18.67 11.77 0.00
CA ASP A 62 18.25 12.91 0.79
C ASP A 62 17.46 12.42 2.01
N GLN A 63 18.04 12.61 3.19
CA GLN A 63 17.45 12.16 4.46
C GLN A 63 16.21 12.96 4.85
N ASP A 64 15.98 14.14 4.26
CA ASP A 64 14.79 14.95 4.52
C ASP A 64 13.64 14.63 3.57
N GLN A 65 13.94 14.12 2.38
CA GLN A 65 12.97 14.07 1.29
C GLN A 65 12.29 12.72 1.13
N PHE A 66 10.96 12.76 1.10
CA PHE A 66 10.15 11.66 0.58
C PHE A 66 9.88 11.87 -0.91
N TYR A 67 9.64 10.77 -1.64
CA TYR A 67 9.16 10.78 -3.00
C TYR A 67 7.94 9.86 -3.15
N TYR A 68 7.04 10.22 -4.05
CA TYR A 68 5.85 9.43 -4.36
C TYR A 68 6.22 8.15 -5.11
N ASP A 69 5.71 7.02 -4.64
CA ASP A 69 5.87 5.68 -5.22
C ASP A 69 4.48 5.08 -5.49
N GLU A 70 4.13 5.02 -6.76
CA GLU A 70 2.97 4.29 -7.26
C GLU A 70 3.44 3.04 -7.98
N LYS A 71 2.95 1.89 -7.56
CA LYS A 71 3.30 0.64 -8.21
C LYS A 71 2.26 -0.44 -8.06
N ARG A 72 2.26 -1.36 -9.03
CA ARG A 72 1.58 -2.64 -8.88
C ARG A 72 2.36 -3.50 -7.90
N GLN A 73 1.67 -4.07 -6.92
CA GLN A 73 2.28 -4.90 -5.88
C GLN A 73 1.40 -6.10 -5.59
N VAL A 74 2.00 -7.20 -5.12
CA VAL A 74 1.26 -8.35 -4.58
C VAL A 74 0.70 -7.99 -3.22
N PHE A 75 -0.60 -8.24 -3.02
CA PHE A 75 -1.33 -7.89 -1.81
C PHE A 75 -0.81 -8.68 -0.60
N HIS A 76 -0.64 -9.99 -0.76
CA HIS A 76 -0.04 -10.83 0.27
C HIS A 76 1.49 -10.68 0.20
N SER A 77 2.05 -9.66 0.84
CA SER A 77 3.50 -9.52 1.02
C SER A 77 3.93 -10.05 2.39
N PRO A 78 5.17 -10.58 2.53
CA PRO A 78 5.71 -10.98 3.85
C PRO A 78 5.73 -9.84 4.87
N SER A 79 5.83 -8.60 4.39
CA SER A 79 5.78 -7.40 5.22
C SER A 79 4.37 -6.95 5.57
N LEU A 80 3.32 -7.38 4.88
CA LEU A 80 1.97 -6.94 5.23
C LEU A 80 1.60 -7.49 6.62
N TYR A 81 1.27 -6.61 7.55
CA TYR A 81 0.76 -6.95 8.87
C TYR A 81 -0.77 -7.05 8.86
N GLY A 82 -1.44 -6.08 8.26
CA GLY A 82 -2.89 -6.03 8.19
C GLY A 82 -3.41 -4.96 7.23
N SER A 83 -4.71 -4.98 6.99
CA SER A 83 -5.38 -4.03 6.10
C SER A 83 -6.73 -3.60 6.66
N SER A 84 -7.06 -2.33 6.45
CA SER A 84 -8.35 -1.75 6.76
C SER A 84 -9.02 -1.30 5.47
N VAL A 85 -10.12 -1.94 5.07
CA VAL A 85 -10.91 -1.49 3.91
C VAL A 85 -11.68 -0.24 4.32
N VAL A 86 -11.38 0.86 3.63
CA VAL A 86 -11.97 2.18 3.89
C VAL A 86 -13.06 2.54 2.87
N GLY A 87 -13.06 1.89 1.70
CA GLY A 87 -14.05 2.11 0.65
C GLY A 87 -14.25 0.90 -0.24
N LYS A 88 -15.48 0.76 -0.76
CA LYS A 88 -15.83 -0.18 -1.84
C LYS A 88 -16.14 0.66 -3.07
N LEU A 89 -15.43 0.39 -4.15
CA LEU A 89 -15.42 1.20 -5.35
C LEU A 89 -15.86 0.35 -6.54
N SER A 90 -16.59 0.96 -7.47
CA SER A 90 -16.69 0.48 -8.84
C SER A 90 -15.35 0.61 -9.57
N SER A 91 -15.21 0.01 -10.75
CA SER A 91 -14.02 0.21 -11.60
C SER A 91 -13.79 1.68 -11.94
N GLY A 92 -14.86 2.46 -12.17
CA GLY A 92 -14.77 3.90 -12.45
C GLY A 92 -14.31 4.69 -11.23
N GLU A 93 -14.91 4.43 -10.06
CA GLU A 93 -14.50 5.03 -8.79
C GLU A 93 -13.05 4.67 -8.41
N ALA A 94 -12.60 3.44 -8.71
CA ALA A 94 -11.22 3.02 -8.48
C ALA A 94 -10.22 3.78 -9.36
N ALA A 95 -10.55 4.00 -10.64
CA ALA A 95 -9.73 4.81 -11.53
C ALA A 95 -9.67 6.29 -11.08
N MET A 96 -10.81 6.85 -10.67
CA MET A 96 -10.89 8.19 -10.09
C MET A 96 -10.09 8.30 -8.80
N ALA A 97 -10.12 7.29 -7.93
CA ALA A 97 -9.33 7.27 -6.70
C ALA A 97 -7.82 7.34 -7.00
N GLY A 98 -7.34 6.53 -7.94
CA GLY A 98 -5.94 6.57 -8.37
C GLY A 98 -5.53 7.91 -8.99
N ALA A 99 -6.41 8.52 -9.80
CA ALA A 99 -6.16 9.86 -10.35
C ALA A 99 -6.11 10.94 -9.26
N SER A 100 -7.00 10.86 -8.27
CA SER A 100 -7.09 11.82 -7.16
C SER A 100 -5.87 11.75 -6.24
N ILE A 101 -5.40 10.53 -5.92
CA ILE A 101 -4.17 10.35 -5.14
C ILE A 101 -2.95 10.87 -5.91
N ARG A 102 -2.84 10.61 -7.22
CA ARG A 102 -1.77 11.17 -8.05
C ARG A 102 -1.79 12.69 -8.08
N SER A 103 -2.98 13.29 -8.26
CA SER A 103 -3.13 14.75 -8.21
C SER A 103 -2.71 15.30 -6.85
N TYR A 104 -3.12 14.66 -5.75
CA TYR A 104 -2.68 15.03 -4.40
C TYR A 104 -1.15 14.96 -4.25
N ALA A 105 -0.52 13.89 -4.74
CA ALA A 105 0.92 13.70 -4.68
C ALA A 105 1.73 14.64 -5.59
N SER A 106 1.13 15.18 -6.66
CA SER A 106 1.79 16.13 -7.56
C SER A 106 2.05 17.51 -6.94
N ASP A 107 1.38 17.84 -5.85
CA ASP A 107 1.67 19.04 -5.06
C ASP A 107 2.75 18.71 -4.01
N GLU A 108 3.94 19.28 -4.17
CA GLU A 108 5.08 19.03 -3.28
C GLU A 108 4.80 19.36 -1.81
N ARG A 109 3.81 20.21 -1.51
CA ARG A 109 3.40 20.52 -0.13
C ARG A 109 2.77 19.33 0.58
N ASN A 110 2.24 18.38 -0.19
CA ASN A 110 1.61 17.15 0.28
C ASN A 110 2.61 16.00 0.44
N ILE A 111 3.83 16.15 -0.10
CA ILE A 111 4.92 15.20 0.11
C ILE A 111 5.55 15.44 1.47
N PRO A 112 5.62 14.44 2.36
CA PRO A 112 6.20 14.59 3.68
C PRO A 112 7.67 15.03 3.65
N ARG A 113 8.08 15.70 4.72
CA ARG A 113 9.48 16.03 5.04
C ARG A 113 9.80 15.61 6.46
N VAL A 114 10.97 15.02 6.65
CA VAL A 114 11.44 14.56 7.97
C VAL A 114 11.63 15.75 8.91
N SER A 115 12.17 16.85 8.42
CA SER A 115 12.34 18.14 9.11
C SER A 115 11.03 18.74 9.63
N ARG A 116 9.89 18.33 9.06
CA ARG A 116 8.54 18.74 9.51
C ARG A 116 7.88 17.71 10.42
N GLY A 117 8.58 16.64 10.80
CA GLY A 117 8.05 15.53 11.59
C GLY A 117 6.96 14.72 10.87
N THR A 118 6.89 14.82 9.54
CA THR A 118 5.87 14.14 8.72
C THR A 118 6.44 12.92 8.02
N ASN A 119 5.61 11.92 7.78
CA ASN A 119 6.00 10.65 7.15
C ASN A 119 4.87 10.06 6.28
N CYS A 120 5.06 8.82 5.82
CA CYS A 120 4.08 8.13 4.97
C CYS A 120 2.65 8.04 5.54
N GLN A 121 2.50 8.06 6.86
CA GLN A 121 1.20 8.04 7.52
C GLN A 121 0.45 9.37 7.29
N ASN A 122 1.16 10.50 7.37
CA ASN A 122 0.60 11.81 7.08
C ASN A 122 0.16 11.90 5.62
N PHE A 123 0.97 11.36 4.69
CA PHE A 123 0.60 11.29 3.28
C PHE A 123 -0.69 10.49 3.08
N VAL A 124 -0.80 9.29 3.68
CA VAL A 124 -2.02 8.47 3.58
C VAL A 124 -3.22 9.21 4.17
N GLY A 125 -3.09 9.81 5.35
CA GLY A 125 -4.18 10.59 5.97
C GLY A 125 -4.68 11.72 5.07
N GLY A 126 -3.77 12.48 4.45
CA GLY A 126 -4.11 13.55 3.52
C GLY A 126 -4.70 13.05 2.20
N ALA A 127 -4.16 11.96 1.63
CA ALA A 127 -4.70 11.34 0.43
C ALA A 127 -6.14 10.84 0.65
N LEU A 128 -6.44 10.24 1.81
CA LEU A 128 -7.82 9.89 2.18
C LEU A 128 -8.72 11.13 2.28
N GLY A 129 -8.19 12.25 2.78
CA GLY A 129 -8.93 13.51 2.85
C GLY A 129 -9.30 14.04 1.47
N ARG A 130 -8.38 13.93 0.50
CA ARG A 130 -8.68 14.26 -0.89
C ARG A 130 -9.79 13.36 -1.45
N LEU A 131 -9.72 12.05 -1.20
CA LEU A 131 -10.76 11.12 -1.66
C LEU A 131 -12.14 11.35 -1.02
N GLU A 132 -12.18 11.85 0.21
CA GLU A 132 -13.43 12.30 0.84
C GLU A 132 -14.00 13.55 0.15
N GLN A 133 -13.15 14.53 -0.19
CA GLN A 133 -13.55 15.74 -0.93
C GLN A 133 -14.10 15.39 -2.32
N ASP A 134 -13.51 14.39 -2.98
CA ASP A 134 -13.94 13.91 -4.29
C ASP A 134 -15.17 12.96 -4.19
N GLY A 135 -15.72 12.73 -2.99
CA GLY A 135 -16.92 11.92 -2.77
C GLY A 135 -16.72 10.40 -2.92
N LEU A 136 -15.46 9.94 -2.98
CA LEU A 136 -15.10 8.53 -3.17
C LEU A 136 -15.04 7.75 -1.84
N LEU A 137 -14.95 8.47 -0.73
CA LEU A 137 -14.95 7.92 0.62
C LEU A 137 -16.02 8.59 1.49
N LYS A 138 -16.46 7.87 2.52
CA LYS A 138 -17.25 8.47 3.60
C LYS A 138 -16.37 9.42 4.40
N THR A 139 -16.91 10.58 4.77
CA THR A 139 -16.24 11.56 5.63
C THR A 139 -15.72 10.92 6.93
N GLY A 140 -14.53 11.33 7.36
CA GLY A 140 -13.95 10.97 8.66
C GLY A 140 -12.97 9.78 8.65
N GLN A 141 -12.67 9.20 7.50
CA GLN A 141 -11.50 8.31 7.34
C GLN A 141 -10.20 9.10 7.52
N SER A 142 -10.05 10.22 6.82
CA SER A 142 -8.87 11.09 6.90
C SER A 142 -8.60 11.53 8.34
N GLN A 143 -9.63 12.07 9.01
CA GLN A 143 -9.54 12.48 10.41
C GLN A 143 -9.11 11.31 11.31
N TYR A 144 -9.74 10.14 11.15
CA TYR A 144 -9.41 8.96 11.93
C TYR A 144 -7.93 8.56 11.76
N PHE A 145 -7.46 8.38 10.52
CA PHE A 145 -6.09 7.94 10.25
C PHE A 145 -5.04 9.00 10.60
N SER A 146 -5.35 10.29 10.43
CA SER A 146 -4.46 11.37 10.90
C SER A 146 -4.28 11.37 12.41
N GLN A 147 -5.32 11.00 13.19
CA GLN A 147 -5.20 10.84 14.65
C GLN A 147 -4.41 9.58 15.04
N GLN A 148 -4.20 8.64 14.12
CA GLN A 148 -3.41 7.44 14.36
C GLN A 148 -1.91 7.65 14.11
N VAL A 149 -1.50 8.82 13.63
CA VAL A 149 -0.10 9.06 13.26
C VAL A 149 0.81 8.84 14.47
N GLY A 150 1.90 8.10 14.27
CA GLY A 150 2.86 7.71 15.30
C GLY A 150 2.47 6.47 16.11
N ARG A 151 1.25 5.94 15.95
CA ARG A 151 0.82 4.72 16.65
C ARG A 151 1.31 3.45 15.93
N ARG A 152 1.45 2.37 16.72
CA ARG A 152 1.82 1.04 16.23
C ARG A 152 0.67 0.44 15.42
N GLY A 153 1.00 -0.31 14.36
CA GLY A 153 0.01 -0.97 13.52
C GLY A 153 -0.90 -1.91 14.30
N GLU A 154 -0.35 -2.59 15.33
CA GLU A 154 -1.12 -3.45 16.23
C GLU A 154 -2.19 -2.67 17.03
N ASP A 155 -1.82 -1.53 17.60
CA ASP A 155 -2.73 -0.72 18.41
C ASP A 155 -3.84 -0.11 17.55
N ILE A 156 -3.50 0.28 16.32
CA ILE A 156 -4.47 0.77 15.34
C ILE A 156 -5.41 -0.36 14.91
N GLY A 157 -4.89 -1.56 14.65
CA GLY A 157 -5.70 -2.73 14.31
C GLY A 157 -6.73 -3.06 15.39
N LYS A 158 -6.30 -3.09 16.66
CA LYS A 158 -7.20 -3.28 17.81
C LYS A 158 -8.25 -2.18 17.92
N ASP A 159 -7.85 -0.92 17.71
CA ASP A 159 -8.78 0.21 17.76
C ASP A 159 -9.82 0.18 16.64
N LEU A 160 -9.41 -0.14 15.41
CA LEU A 160 -10.31 -0.35 14.27
C LEU A 160 -11.36 -1.41 14.61
N GLN A 161 -10.94 -2.58 15.11
CA GLN A 161 -11.86 -3.64 15.51
C GLN A 161 -12.81 -3.20 16.63
N ARG A 162 -12.28 -2.56 17.67
CA ARG A 162 -13.06 -2.05 18.82
C ARG A 162 -14.11 -1.03 18.41
N THR A 163 -13.81 -0.20 17.40
CA THR A 163 -14.71 0.84 16.89
C THR A 163 -15.62 0.34 15.76
N GLY A 164 -15.63 -0.97 15.47
CA GLY A 164 -16.45 -1.57 14.42
C GLY A 164 -15.99 -1.26 12.99
N ARG A 165 -14.79 -0.72 12.82
CA ARG A 165 -14.15 -0.50 11.51
C ARG A 165 -13.50 -1.79 11.02
N HIS A 166 -13.41 -1.94 9.71
CA HIS A 166 -12.81 -3.13 9.11
C HIS A 166 -11.32 -3.20 9.44
N PHE A 167 -10.86 -4.36 9.92
CA PHE A 167 -9.45 -4.69 9.98
C PHE A 167 -9.27 -6.20 9.80
N ALA A 168 -8.42 -6.59 8.85
CA ALA A 168 -8.05 -7.97 8.60
C ALA A 168 -6.54 -8.11 8.74
N LEU A 169 -6.10 -9.06 9.57
CA LEU A 169 -4.69 -9.46 9.65
C LEU A 169 -4.28 -10.12 8.33
N ALA A 170 -3.05 -9.86 7.91
CA ALA A 170 -2.49 -10.51 6.74
C ALA A 170 -2.36 -12.02 6.99
N GLN A 171 -2.66 -12.80 5.95
CA GLN A 171 -2.36 -14.22 5.99
C GLN A 171 -0.84 -14.41 5.96
N LYS A 172 -0.31 -15.19 6.90
CA LYS A 172 1.10 -15.55 6.91
C LYS A 172 1.38 -16.44 5.69
N ILE A 173 2.05 -15.91 4.68
CA ILE A 173 2.56 -16.72 3.58
C ILE A 173 3.69 -17.58 4.14
N LYS A 174 3.49 -18.89 4.17
CA LYS A 174 4.60 -19.83 4.38
C LYS A 174 5.53 -19.70 3.18
N PRO A 175 6.84 -19.48 3.36
CA PRO A 175 7.78 -19.54 2.24
C PRO A 175 7.60 -20.88 1.53
N GLN A 176 7.18 -20.85 0.27
CA GLN A 176 7.17 -22.04 -0.57
C GLN A 176 8.50 -22.08 -1.31
N GLY A 177 9.27 -23.14 -1.05
CA GLY A 177 10.58 -23.38 -1.65
C GLY A 177 11.72 -23.30 -0.62
N PRO A 178 12.84 -24.00 -0.88
CA PRO A 178 14.04 -23.82 -0.08
C PRO A 178 14.43 -22.34 -0.06
N PRO A 179 14.96 -21.81 1.05
CA PRO A 179 15.43 -20.44 1.11
C PRO A 179 16.33 -20.19 -0.08
N ALA A 180 15.97 -19.21 -0.93
CA ALA A 180 16.80 -18.85 -2.08
C ALA A 180 18.21 -18.59 -1.56
N ALA A 181 19.19 -19.35 -2.05
CA ALA A 181 20.58 -19.26 -1.67
C ALA A 181 21.14 -17.89 -2.06
N ARG A 182 20.88 -16.88 -1.24
CA ARG A 182 21.54 -15.56 -1.28
C ARG A 182 22.02 -15.11 0.10
N PHE A 183 21.95 -16.00 1.09
CA PHE A 183 22.53 -15.80 2.44
C PHE A 183 23.20 -17.07 2.98
N ALA A 184 23.63 -17.98 2.08
CA ALA A 184 24.38 -19.18 2.45
C ALA A 184 25.83 -19.16 1.93
N GLU A 185 26.38 -17.98 1.64
CA GLU A 185 27.81 -17.82 1.80
C GLU A 185 28.04 -17.47 3.25
N GLN A 186 28.27 -18.54 4.02
CA GLN A 186 28.91 -18.47 5.31
C GLN A 186 30.29 -17.85 5.02
N GLU A 187 30.35 -16.52 5.01
CA GLU A 187 31.60 -15.80 5.11
C GLU A 187 32.18 -16.31 6.42
N THR A 188 33.14 -17.23 6.30
CA THR A 188 33.95 -17.66 7.42
C THR A 188 34.47 -16.35 8.00
N ARG A 189 33.95 -15.98 9.16
CA ARG A 189 34.43 -14.83 9.93
C ARG A 189 35.92 -15.03 10.07
N ARG A 190 36.71 -14.40 9.18
CA ARG A 190 38.13 -14.28 9.40
C ARG A 190 38.22 -13.48 10.68
N ALA A 191 38.74 -14.11 11.73
CA ALA A 191 39.04 -13.41 12.96
C ALA A 191 39.75 -12.09 12.59
N PRO A 192 39.36 -10.95 13.17
CA PRO A 192 39.96 -9.67 12.84
C PRO A 192 41.47 -9.82 13.01
N LYS A 193 42.22 -9.75 11.90
CA LYS A 193 43.68 -9.66 11.97
C LYS A 193 43.95 -8.41 12.79
N LYS A 194 44.61 -8.59 13.93
CA LYS A 194 45.10 -7.49 14.75
C LYS A 194 45.84 -6.53 13.82
N LEU A 195 45.39 -5.27 13.76
CA LEU A 195 46.10 -4.20 13.08
C LEU A 195 47.53 -4.19 13.62
N ASN A 196 48.50 -4.37 12.73
CA ASN A 196 49.89 -4.27 13.12
C ASN A 196 50.23 -2.79 13.33
N MET A 197 50.11 -2.33 14.57
CA MET A 197 50.39 -0.94 14.96
C MET A 197 51.83 -0.51 14.69
N SER A 198 52.77 -1.45 14.46
CA SER A 198 54.15 -1.12 14.06
C SER A 198 54.24 -0.56 12.64
N ALA A 199 53.20 -0.74 11.81
CA ALA A 199 53.12 -0.18 10.46
C ALA A 199 52.66 1.28 10.44
N TYR A 200 52.32 1.88 11.59
CA TYR A 200 51.80 3.25 11.71
C TYR A 200 52.65 4.13 12.65
N SER A 201 53.81 3.65 13.10
CA SER A 201 54.71 4.38 14.01
C SER A 201 55.34 5.65 13.42
N HIS A 202 55.23 5.85 12.11
CA HIS A 202 55.72 7.05 11.41
C HIS A 202 54.66 8.16 11.26
N LEU A 203 53.41 7.92 11.70
CA LEU A 203 52.33 8.90 11.62
C LEU A 203 52.11 9.71 12.90
N SER A 204 52.94 9.49 13.93
CA SER A 204 52.96 10.37 15.11
C SER A 204 54.14 11.34 15.01
N GLN A 205 53.91 12.49 14.38
CA GLN A 205 54.60 13.75 14.65
C GLN A 205 53.57 14.85 14.84
#